data_AF-A0A448IZN8-F1
#
_entry.id   AF-A0A448IZN8-F1
#
_cell.length_a   1.000
_cell.length_b   1.000
_cell.length_c   1.000
_cell.angle_alpha   90.00
_cell.angle_beta   90.00
_cell.angle_gamma   90.00
#
_symmetry.space_group_name_H-M   'P 1'
#
loop_
_entity.id
_entity.type
_entity.pdbx_description
1 polymer ?
#
loop_
_entity_poly.entity_id
_entity_poly.type
_entity_poly.pdbx_seq_one_letter_code
_entity_poly.pdbx_strand_id
1 'polypeptide(L)'
;MSVLGSFLATWSQARLTFGDGIPTPGTTFDNSPALQQLESGTRAAAPGSTWTGGAADAYAVSNAHQARTLARMAELDHCIGREIDHSAAVVTRGRQQLDAVRQWVVAAAGSVPDNAAGDQMLVPIVWKGCSDIAEVITASNGELATVAERVRALGTEYAALGGDQKKPDGEATPLGWWTEG
;
A
#
# COMPACT_ATOMS: atom_id res chain seq x y z
N MET A 1 31.82 -13.18 23.34
CA MET A 1 31.30 -12.06 22.52
C MET A 1 31.30 -10.81 23.39
N SER A 2 31.74 -9.66 22.85
CA SER A 2 31.68 -8.38 23.57
C SER A 2 30.26 -7.82 23.58
N VAL A 3 29.94 -6.92 24.52
CA VAL A 3 28.65 -6.23 24.61
C VAL A 3 28.32 -5.47 23.32
N LEU A 4 29.34 -4.85 22.71
CA LEU A 4 29.22 -4.20 21.39
C LEU A 4 28.94 -5.22 20.27
N GLY A 5 29.56 -6.39 20.30
CA GLY A 5 29.29 -7.45 19.33
C GLY A 5 27.85 -7.94 19.39
N SER A 6 27.31 -8.11 20.59
CA SER A 6 25.89 -8.46 20.80
C SER A 6 24.96 -7.37 20.26
N PHE A 7 25.26 -6.10 20.49
CA PHE A 7 24.51 -4.98 19.92
C PHE A 7 24.49 -5.02 18.38
N LEU A 8 25.65 -5.22 17.74
CA LEU A 8 25.74 -5.27 16.27
C LEU A 8 24.93 -6.43 15.69
N ALA A 9 24.90 -7.58 16.37
CA ALA A 9 24.06 -8.71 15.99
C ALA A 9 22.56 -8.36 16.11
N THR A 10 22.14 -7.75 17.22
CA THR A 10 20.75 -7.28 17.41
C THR A 10 20.34 -6.25 16.36
N TRP A 11 21.20 -5.26 16.10
CA TRP A 11 20.99 -4.27 15.04
C TRP A 11 20.85 -4.92 13.67
N SER A 12 21.71 -5.88 13.34
CA SER A 12 21.65 -6.59 12.05
C SER A 12 20.32 -7.33 11.91
N GLN A 13 19.88 -8.01 12.98
CA GLN A 13 18.60 -8.73 12.97
C GLN A 13 17.42 -7.77 12.80
N ALA A 14 17.42 -6.64 13.52
CA ALA A 14 16.42 -5.58 13.36
C ALA A 14 16.41 -5.03 11.93
N ARG A 15 17.59 -4.79 11.33
CA ARG A 15 17.70 -4.25 9.98
C ARG A 15 17.13 -5.21 8.93
N LEU A 16 17.27 -6.52 9.15
CA LEU A 16 16.71 -7.57 8.29
C LEU A 16 15.17 -7.63 8.33
N THR A 17 14.50 -7.23 9.42
CA THR A 17 13.03 -7.24 9.47
C THR A 17 12.40 -6.22 8.52
N PHE A 18 13.17 -5.19 8.14
CA PHE A 18 12.77 -4.23 7.12
C PHE A 18 13.04 -4.72 5.70
N GLY A 19 13.62 -5.91 5.52
CA GLY A 19 14.05 -6.45 4.24
C GLY A 19 15.21 -5.69 3.60
N ASP A 20 15.56 -6.11 2.38
CA ASP A 20 16.61 -5.52 1.56
C ASP A 20 16.06 -4.91 0.27
N GLY A 21 16.93 -4.25 -0.52
CA GLY A 21 16.57 -3.66 -1.81
C GLY A 21 15.76 -2.35 -1.71
N ILE A 22 15.37 -1.80 -2.85
CA ILE A 22 14.51 -0.61 -2.90
C ILE A 22 13.06 -1.08 -2.74
N PRO A 23 12.30 -0.58 -1.76
CA PRO A 23 10.88 -0.93 -1.64
C PRO A 23 10.13 -0.63 -2.94
N THR A 24 9.21 -1.52 -3.32
CA THR A 24 8.42 -1.36 -4.55
C THR A 24 7.58 -0.08 -4.49
N PRO A 25 7.63 0.80 -5.50
CA PRO A 25 6.81 1.99 -5.54
C PRO A 25 5.34 1.64 -5.78
N GLY A 26 4.47 2.46 -5.20
CA GLY A 26 3.02 2.36 -5.29
C GLY A 26 2.47 2.50 -6.69
N THR A 27 3.17 3.21 -7.57
CA THR A 27 2.82 3.33 -9.00
C THR A 27 2.70 1.98 -9.71
N THR A 28 3.35 0.93 -9.21
CA THR A 28 3.20 -0.45 -9.73
C THR A 28 1.78 -1.00 -9.55
N PHE A 29 1.04 -0.48 -8.58
CA PHE A 29 -0.31 -0.91 -8.19
C PHE A 29 -1.39 0.10 -8.59
N ASP A 30 -1.01 1.20 -9.23
CA ASP A 30 -1.93 2.24 -9.68
C ASP A 30 -2.30 2.04 -11.16
N ASN A 31 -3.41 1.31 -11.41
CA ASN A 31 -3.99 1.21 -12.76
C ASN A 31 -5.07 2.28 -13.01
N SER A 32 -5.18 3.30 -12.17
CA SER A 32 -6.17 4.36 -12.31
C SER A 32 -6.15 5.04 -13.68
N PRO A 33 -5.01 5.26 -14.37
CA PRO A 33 -5.04 5.88 -15.70
C PRO A 33 -5.76 5.02 -16.74
N ALA A 34 -5.56 3.70 -16.70
CA ALA A 34 -6.23 2.77 -17.62
C ALA A 34 -7.74 2.71 -17.32
N LEU A 35 -8.12 2.70 -16.03
CA LEU A 35 -9.51 2.70 -15.61
C LEU A 35 -10.22 4.02 -15.98
N GLN A 36 -9.54 5.16 -15.87
CA GLN A 36 -10.05 6.47 -16.33
C GLN A 36 -10.25 6.48 -17.85
N GLN A 37 -9.33 5.88 -18.62
CA GLN A 37 -9.51 5.77 -20.06
C GLN A 37 -10.71 4.91 -20.42
N LEU A 38 -10.89 3.76 -19.75
CA LEU A 38 -12.08 2.92 -19.91
C LEU A 38 -13.35 3.66 -19.53
N GLU A 39 -13.34 4.39 -18.41
CA GLU A 39 -14.45 5.20 -17.94
C GLU A 39 -14.90 6.23 -18.98
N SER A 40 -13.94 6.95 -19.55
CA SER A 40 -14.19 7.95 -20.58
C SER A 40 -14.74 7.32 -21.86
N GLY A 41 -14.19 6.17 -22.26
CA GLY A 41 -14.69 5.39 -23.40
C GLY A 41 -16.12 4.88 -23.18
N THR A 42 -16.42 4.35 -21.99
CA THR A 42 -17.76 3.94 -21.60
C THR A 42 -18.72 5.13 -21.67
N ARG A 43 -18.39 6.26 -21.03
CA ARG A 43 -19.26 7.45 -21.08
C ARG A 43 -19.51 7.95 -22.50
N ALA A 44 -18.51 7.91 -23.37
CA ALA A 44 -18.63 8.31 -24.76
C ALA A 44 -19.54 7.38 -25.59
N ALA A 45 -19.74 6.14 -25.16
CA ALA A 45 -20.64 5.18 -25.81
C ALA A 45 -22.12 5.39 -25.46
N ALA A 46 -22.46 6.38 -24.62
CA ALA A 46 -23.84 6.73 -24.33
C ALA A 46 -24.65 7.02 -25.62
N PRO A 47 -25.98 6.80 -25.63
CA PRO A 47 -26.80 7.05 -26.80
C PRO A 47 -26.71 8.51 -27.24
N GLY A 48 -26.38 8.73 -28.52
CA GLY A 48 -26.40 10.05 -29.15
C GLY A 48 -27.81 10.43 -29.61
N SER A 49 -27.94 11.59 -30.27
CA SER A 49 -29.23 12.13 -30.72
C SER A 49 -29.98 11.28 -31.76
N THR A 50 -29.31 10.32 -32.40
CA THR A 50 -29.87 9.45 -33.44
C THR A 50 -30.41 8.13 -32.91
N TRP A 51 -30.06 7.74 -31.68
CA TRP A 51 -30.56 6.52 -31.04
C TRP A 51 -31.47 6.90 -29.87
N THR A 52 -32.76 6.70 -30.07
CA THR A 52 -33.82 7.15 -29.14
C THR A 52 -34.83 6.05 -28.85
N GLY A 53 -35.65 6.25 -27.82
CA GLY A 53 -36.69 5.30 -27.39
C GLY A 53 -36.24 4.44 -26.21
N GLY A 54 -37.15 3.62 -25.66
CA GLY A 54 -36.92 2.95 -24.37
C GLY A 54 -35.66 2.06 -24.29
N ALA A 55 -35.23 1.47 -25.41
CA ALA A 55 -33.97 0.72 -25.47
C ALA A 55 -32.73 1.63 -25.32
N ALA A 56 -32.77 2.83 -25.92
CA ALA A 56 -31.72 3.83 -25.74
C ALA A 56 -31.68 4.32 -24.28
N ASP A 57 -32.84 4.61 -23.68
CA ASP A 57 -32.93 5.06 -22.29
C ASP A 57 -32.37 4.00 -21.31
N ALA A 58 -32.77 2.74 -21.48
CA ALA A 58 -32.27 1.63 -20.66
C ALA A 58 -30.75 1.46 -20.80
N TYR A 59 -30.22 1.57 -22.03
CA TYR A 59 -28.78 1.52 -22.24
C TYR A 59 -28.07 2.72 -21.60
N ALA A 60 -28.60 3.95 -21.71
CA ALA A 60 -28.02 5.15 -21.11
C ALA A 60 -27.86 4.99 -19.59
N VAL A 61 -28.85 4.41 -18.91
CA VAL A 61 -28.78 4.13 -17.47
C VAL A 61 -27.65 3.14 -17.15
N SER A 62 -27.57 2.03 -17.88
CA SER A 62 -26.52 1.02 -17.69
C SER A 62 -25.12 1.57 -18.00
N ASN A 63 -24.99 2.32 -19.08
CA ASN A 63 -23.75 3.00 -19.49
C ASN A 63 -23.25 3.96 -18.40
N ALA A 64 -24.15 4.83 -17.90
CA ALA A 64 -23.82 5.77 -16.84
C ALA A 64 -23.45 5.05 -15.53
N HIS A 65 -24.10 3.93 -15.22
CA HIS A 65 -23.72 3.09 -14.08
C HIS A 65 -22.29 2.54 -14.23
N GLN A 66 -21.98 1.91 -15.37
CA GLN A 66 -20.65 1.36 -15.64
C GLN A 66 -19.55 2.43 -15.59
N ALA A 67 -19.80 3.61 -16.16
CA ALA A 67 -18.85 4.73 -16.09
C ALA A 67 -18.58 5.16 -14.64
N ARG A 68 -19.62 5.25 -13.79
CA ARG A 68 -19.44 5.55 -12.35
C ARG A 68 -18.66 4.47 -11.61
N THR A 69 -18.92 3.19 -11.91
CA THR A 69 -18.17 2.08 -11.31
C THR A 69 -16.69 2.16 -11.70
N LEU A 70 -16.37 2.38 -12.98
CA LEU A 70 -14.99 2.53 -13.45
C LEU A 70 -14.29 3.74 -12.81
N ALA A 71 -14.98 4.88 -12.69
CA ALA A 71 -14.44 6.05 -11.99
C ALA A 71 -14.11 5.73 -10.53
N ARG A 72 -14.97 4.98 -9.83
CA ARG A 72 -14.73 4.60 -8.44
C ARG A 72 -13.59 3.59 -8.32
N MET A 73 -13.49 2.62 -9.21
CA MET A 73 -12.33 1.71 -9.25
C MET A 73 -11.03 2.49 -9.47
N ALA A 74 -11.02 3.46 -10.40
CA ALA A 74 -9.83 4.27 -10.63
C ALA A 74 -9.36 5.01 -9.38
N GLU A 75 -10.29 5.63 -8.63
CA GLU A 75 -9.95 6.31 -7.37
C GLU A 75 -9.38 5.34 -6.32
N LEU A 76 -9.99 4.16 -6.19
CA LEU A 76 -9.53 3.16 -5.23
C LEU A 76 -8.13 2.63 -5.59
N ASP A 77 -7.84 2.35 -6.86
CA ASP A 77 -6.51 1.91 -7.32
C ASP A 77 -5.45 2.98 -7.06
N HIS A 78 -5.78 4.24 -7.32
CA HIS A 78 -4.88 5.36 -6.99
C HIS A 78 -4.58 5.42 -5.49
N CYS A 79 -5.61 5.25 -4.64
CA CYS A 79 -5.46 5.22 -3.20
C CYS A 79 -4.61 4.04 -2.71
N ILE A 80 -4.78 2.84 -3.30
CA ILE A 80 -3.92 1.68 -3.01
C ILE A 80 -2.47 2.01 -3.32
N GLY A 81 -2.19 2.56 -4.51
CA GLY A 81 -0.84 2.98 -4.89
C GLY A 81 -0.21 3.89 -3.84
N ARG A 82 -0.93 4.93 -3.39
CA ARG A 82 -0.44 5.85 -2.36
C ARG A 82 -0.14 5.18 -1.02
N GLU A 83 -0.95 4.22 -0.58
CA GLU A 83 -0.69 3.50 0.68
C GLU A 83 0.49 2.52 0.56
N ILE A 84 0.77 1.99 -0.63
CA ILE A 84 2.00 1.24 -0.89
C ILE A 84 3.22 2.17 -0.83
N ASP A 85 3.14 3.38 -1.39
CA ASP A 85 4.20 4.39 -1.26
C ASP A 85 4.45 4.78 0.20
N HIS A 86 3.40 4.93 1.01
CA HIS A 86 3.55 5.15 2.44
C HIS A 86 4.28 3.99 3.13
N SER A 87 3.92 2.74 2.82
CA SER A 87 4.62 1.55 3.35
C SER A 87 6.09 1.55 2.99
N ALA A 88 6.41 1.84 1.73
CA ALA A 88 7.78 1.96 1.23
C ALA A 88 8.58 3.05 1.96
N ALA A 89 7.94 4.19 2.25
CA ALA A 89 8.54 5.29 3.00
C ALA A 89 8.81 4.93 4.46
N VAL A 90 7.88 4.24 5.14
CA VAL A 90 8.07 3.74 6.52
C VAL A 90 9.26 2.79 6.58
N VAL A 91 9.34 1.84 5.64
CA VAL A 91 10.46 0.90 5.57
C VAL A 91 11.79 1.63 5.34
N THR A 92 11.84 2.56 4.38
CA THR A 92 13.05 3.33 4.07
C THR A 92 13.52 4.14 5.27
N ARG A 93 12.60 4.82 5.96
CA ARG A 93 12.91 5.63 7.14
C ARG A 93 13.37 4.78 8.32
N GLY A 94 12.69 3.66 8.62
CA GLY A 94 13.09 2.75 9.69
C GLY A 94 14.52 2.23 9.49
N ARG A 95 14.87 1.87 8.25
CA ARG A 95 16.24 1.48 7.88
C ARG A 95 17.26 2.60 8.14
N GLN A 96 16.98 3.82 7.69
CA GLN A 96 17.85 4.98 7.91
C GLN A 96 18.04 5.28 9.41
N GLN A 97 16.97 5.18 10.20
CA GLN A 97 17.02 5.37 11.64
C GLN A 97 17.86 4.29 12.33
N LEU A 98 17.67 3.01 11.96
CA LEU A 98 18.53 1.93 12.47
C LEU A 98 20.00 2.16 12.10
N ASP A 99 20.29 2.55 10.86
CA ASP A 99 21.66 2.85 10.41
C ASP A 99 22.28 3.99 11.23
N ALA A 100 21.49 5.03 11.56
CA ALA A 100 21.92 6.13 12.43
C ALA A 100 22.20 5.67 13.87
N VAL A 101 21.36 4.81 14.45
CA VAL A 101 21.57 4.24 15.79
C VAL A 101 22.88 3.44 15.84
N ARG A 102 23.15 2.61 14.83
CA ARG A 102 24.42 1.87 14.74
C ARG A 102 25.61 2.82 14.66
N GLN A 103 25.55 3.84 13.82
CA GLN A 103 26.65 4.80 13.68
C GLN A 103 26.94 5.50 15.00
N TRP A 104 25.90 5.92 15.72
CA TRP A 104 26.03 6.53 17.05
C TRP A 104 26.69 5.57 18.05
N VAL A 105 26.23 4.31 18.16
CA VAL A 105 26.81 3.34 19.11
C VAL A 105 28.27 3.04 18.78
N VAL A 106 28.61 2.85 17.49
CA VAL A 106 29.99 2.57 17.07
C VAL A 106 30.91 3.76 17.36
N ALA A 107 30.46 4.98 17.08
CA ALA A 107 31.22 6.19 17.38
C ALA A 107 31.41 6.38 18.89
N ALA A 108 30.36 6.20 19.68
CA ALA A 108 30.41 6.30 21.13
C ALA A 108 31.34 5.23 21.73
N ALA A 109 31.26 3.98 21.27
CA ALA A 109 32.15 2.90 21.71
C ALA A 109 33.63 3.19 21.35
N GLY A 110 33.90 3.79 20.19
CA GLY A 110 35.25 4.20 19.80
C GLY A 110 35.85 5.35 20.63
N SER A 111 35.03 6.07 21.41
CA SER A 111 35.48 7.15 22.30
C SER A 111 35.85 6.68 23.71
N VAL A 112 35.62 5.40 24.01
CA VAL A 112 35.82 4.81 25.34
C VAL A 112 37.27 4.29 25.48
N PRO A 113 37.92 4.45 26.65
CA PRO A 113 39.27 3.92 26.87
C PRO A 113 39.36 2.40 26.75
N ASP A 114 40.46 1.87 26.19
CA ASP A 114 40.69 0.43 26.08
C ASP A 114 41.22 -0.17 27.40
N ASN A 115 40.37 -0.18 28.42
CA ASN A 115 40.64 -0.76 29.74
C ASN A 115 39.34 -1.14 30.47
N ALA A 116 39.47 -1.73 31.67
CA ALA A 116 38.33 -2.18 32.47
C ALA A 116 37.32 -1.09 32.84
N ALA A 117 37.75 0.18 32.98
CA ALA A 117 36.82 1.28 33.22
C ALA A 117 36.04 1.61 31.93
N GLY A 118 36.70 1.52 30.77
CA GLY A 118 36.03 1.65 29.49
C GLY A 118 35.01 0.55 29.21
N ASP A 119 35.33 -0.70 29.55
CA ASP A 119 34.36 -1.81 29.45
C ASP A 119 33.06 -1.52 30.23
N GLN A 120 33.17 -0.87 31.39
CA GLN A 120 31.99 -0.44 32.17
C GLN A 120 31.22 0.71 31.49
N MET A 121 31.92 1.61 30.80
CA MET A 121 31.29 2.72 30.05
C MET A 121 30.58 2.26 28.77
N LEU A 122 30.95 1.11 28.19
CA LEU A 122 30.27 0.55 27.01
C LEU A 122 28.85 0.06 27.30
N VAL A 123 28.59 -0.42 28.52
CA VAL A 123 27.29 -0.98 28.92
C VAL A 123 26.13 0.01 28.72
N PRO A 124 26.16 1.25 29.26
CA PRO A 124 25.07 2.20 29.07
C PRO A 124 24.92 2.67 27.61
N ILE A 125 26.01 2.76 26.84
CA ILE A 125 25.97 3.11 25.41
C ILE A 125 25.17 2.05 24.64
N VAL A 126 25.52 0.78 24.84
CA VAL A 126 24.84 -0.34 24.17
C VAL A 126 23.39 -0.46 24.63
N TRP A 127 23.13 -0.28 25.93
CA TRP A 127 21.75 -0.32 26.44
C TRP A 127 20.86 0.74 25.80
N LYS A 128 21.36 1.98 25.68
CA LYS A 128 20.67 3.03 24.93
C LYS A 128 20.45 2.65 23.46
N GLY A 129 21.49 2.14 22.79
CA GLY A 129 21.37 1.70 21.39
C GLY A 129 20.30 0.62 21.19
N CYS A 130 20.21 -0.36 22.09
CA CYS A 130 19.17 -1.38 22.06
C CYS A 130 17.77 -0.81 22.30
N SER A 131 17.64 0.17 23.21
CA SER A 131 16.38 0.88 23.45
C SER A 131 15.94 1.67 22.21
N ASP A 132 16.86 2.40 21.57
CA ASP A 132 16.58 3.18 20.38
C ASP A 132 16.19 2.26 19.19
N ILE A 133 16.81 1.08 19.06
CA ILE A 133 16.38 0.04 18.08
C ILE A 133 14.93 -0.39 18.34
N ALA A 134 14.59 -0.69 19.59
CA ALA A 134 13.25 -1.12 19.95
C ALA A 134 12.21 -0.04 19.62
N GLU A 135 12.52 1.24 19.91
CA GLU A 135 11.66 2.37 19.59
C GLU A 135 11.42 2.50 18.08
N VAL A 136 12.46 2.40 17.25
CA VAL A 136 12.34 2.46 15.78
C VAL A 136 11.45 1.35 15.24
N ILE A 137 11.61 0.12 15.74
CA ILE A 137 10.78 -1.03 15.33
C ILE A 137 9.32 -0.81 15.75
N THR A 138 9.08 -0.43 17.00
CA THR A 138 7.73 -0.21 17.52
C THR A 138 7.01 0.90 16.77
N ALA A 139 7.68 2.04 16.53
CA ALA A 139 7.11 3.14 15.76
C ALA A 139 6.79 2.70 14.32
N SER A 140 7.73 2.03 13.66
CA SER A 140 7.54 1.55 12.28
C SER A 140 6.39 0.55 12.17
N ASN A 141 6.26 -0.37 13.13
CA ASN A 141 5.15 -1.32 13.18
C ASN A 141 3.79 -0.63 13.40
N GLY A 142 3.73 0.40 14.25
CA GLY A 142 2.51 1.19 14.45
C GLY A 142 2.06 1.91 13.18
N GLU A 143 3.01 2.48 12.44
CA GLU A 143 2.73 3.13 11.16
C GLU A 143 2.29 2.13 10.09
N LEU A 144 2.98 0.99 9.95
CA LEU A 144 2.58 -0.07 9.02
C LEU A 144 1.23 -0.69 9.38
N ALA A 145 0.90 -0.82 10.67
CA ALA A 145 -0.43 -1.25 11.10
C ALA A 145 -1.51 -0.25 10.65
N THR A 146 -1.24 1.05 10.77
CA THR A 146 -2.15 2.10 10.29
C THR A 146 -2.36 2.01 8.77
N VAL A 147 -1.29 1.78 8.01
CA VAL A 147 -1.39 1.57 6.56
C VAL A 147 -2.20 0.31 6.25
N ALA A 148 -1.98 -0.79 6.98
CA ALA A 148 -2.72 -2.03 6.79
C ALA A 148 -4.23 -1.84 7.02
N GLU A 149 -4.65 -1.07 8.04
CA GLU A 149 -6.06 -0.75 8.24
C GLU A 149 -6.67 0.01 7.06
N ARG A 150 -5.94 0.99 6.50
CA ARG A 150 -6.41 1.74 5.33
C ARG A 150 -6.54 0.86 4.10
N VAL A 151 -5.57 -0.02 3.85
CA VAL A 151 -5.62 -0.98 2.73
C VAL A 151 -6.82 -1.93 2.89
N ARG A 152 -7.14 -2.40 4.11
CA ARG A 152 -8.35 -3.21 4.34
C ARG A 152 -9.65 -2.44 4.12
N ALA A 153 -9.69 -1.18 4.51
CA ALA A 153 -10.85 -0.31 4.24
C ALA A 153 -11.06 -0.15 2.72
N LEU A 154 -9.99 0.16 1.97
CA LEU A 154 -10.03 0.22 0.51
C LEU A 154 -10.48 -1.11 -0.12
N GLY A 155 -10.02 -2.25 0.41
CA GLY A 155 -10.46 -3.58 -0.02
C GLY A 155 -11.95 -3.83 0.19
N THR A 156 -12.52 -3.29 1.28
CA THR A 156 -13.96 -3.36 1.56
C THR A 156 -14.77 -2.50 0.60
N GLU A 157 -14.28 -1.30 0.29
CA GLU A 157 -14.88 -0.42 -0.72
C GLU A 157 -14.85 -1.07 -2.12
N TYR A 158 -13.77 -1.76 -2.45
CA TYR A 158 -13.68 -2.57 -3.67
C TYR A 158 -14.72 -3.68 -3.72
N ALA A 159 -14.87 -4.45 -2.64
CA ALA A 159 -15.84 -5.52 -2.56
C ALA A 159 -17.29 -5.01 -2.72
N ALA A 160 -17.58 -3.82 -2.18
CA ALA A 160 -18.90 -3.19 -2.30
C ALA A 160 -19.27 -2.87 -3.76
N LEU A 161 -18.31 -2.55 -4.63
CA LEU A 161 -18.57 -2.31 -6.06
C LEU A 161 -19.05 -3.55 -6.81
N GLY A 162 -18.69 -4.75 -6.34
CA GLY A 162 -19.16 -6.02 -6.91
C GLY A 162 -20.53 -6.47 -6.39
N GLY A 163 -20.99 -5.91 -5.26
CA GLY A 163 -22.23 -6.32 -4.57
C GLY A 163 -23.52 -5.84 -5.24
N ASP A 164 -23.45 -4.84 -6.12
CA ASP A 164 -24.60 -4.27 -6.84
C ASP A 164 -24.97 -5.02 -8.13
N GLN A 165 -24.41 -6.21 -8.38
CA GLN A 165 -24.94 -7.11 -9.40
C GLN A 165 -26.26 -7.74 -8.94
N LYS A 166 -27.31 -6.91 -8.85
CA LYS A 166 -28.68 -7.41 -8.93
C LYS A 166 -28.82 -8.04 -10.32
N LYS A 167 -28.97 -9.38 -10.37
CA LYS A 167 -29.45 -10.05 -11.57
C LYS A 167 -30.66 -9.27 -12.08
N PRO A 168 -30.77 -8.97 -13.39
CA PRO A 168 -32.01 -8.45 -13.91
C PRO A 168 -33.10 -9.49 -13.60
N ASP A 169 -34.01 -9.16 -12.67
CA ASP A 169 -35.27 -9.87 -12.50
C ASP A 169 -36.07 -9.59 -13.77
N GLY A 170 -35.97 -10.51 -14.72
CA GLY A 170 -36.54 -10.35 -16.04
C GLY A 170 -35.86 -11.29 -17.02
N GLU A 171 -36.40 -12.49 -17.12
CA GLU A 171 -36.15 -13.46 -18.17
C GLU A 171 -36.30 -12.78 -19.54
N ALA A 172 -35.19 -12.34 -20.11
CA ALA A 172 -35.06 -12.06 -21.53
C ALA A 172 -33.89 -12.90 -22.02
N THR A 173 -34.21 -14.01 -22.68
CA THR A 173 -33.28 -14.86 -23.41
C THR A 173 -32.42 -13.99 -24.35
N PRO A 174 -31.08 -14.01 -24.25
CA PRO A 174 -30.24 -13.08 -25.02
C PRO A 174 -30.16 -13.33 -26.53
N LEU A 175 -30.91 -14.28 -27.11
CA LEU A 175 -30.71 -14.73 -28.50
C LEU A 175 -32.01 -15.09 -29.24
N GLY A 176 -33.13 -14.41 -28.96
CA GLY A 176 -34.43 -14.69 -29.58
C GLY A 176 -34.71 -14.05 -30.95
N TRP A 177 -33.77 -13.33 -31.56
CA TRP A 177 -34.01 -12.55 -32.79
C TRP A 177 -33.26 -13.05 -34.04
N TRP A 178 -32.60 -14.22 -33.96
CA TRP A 178 -31.94 -14.87 -35.10
C TRP A 178 -32.37 -16.32 -35.24
N THR A 179 -33.63 -16.57 -35.57
CA THR A 179 -34.04 -17.76 -36.31
C THR A 179 -35.28 -17.41 -37.13
N GLU A 180 -35.06 -16.91 -38.36
CA GLU A 180 -35.81 -17.24 -39.58
C GLU A 180 -35.38 -16.30 -40.72
N GLY A 181 -34.86 -16.89 -41.80
CA GLY A 181 -34.37 -16.25 -43.01
C GLY A 181 -33.66 -17.28 -43.89
#